data_AF-X1J551-F1
#
_entry.id   AF-X1J551-F1
#
_cell.length_a   1.000
_cell.length_b   1.000
_cell.length_c   1.000
_cell.angle_alpha   90.00
_cell.angle_beta   90.00
_cell.angle_gamma   90.00
#
_symmetry.space_group_name_H-M   'P 1'
#
loop_
_entity.id
_entity.type
_entity.pdbx_description
1 polymer ?
#
loop_
_entity_poly.entity_id
_entity_poly.type
_entity_poly.pdbx_seq_one_letter_code
_entity_poly.pdbx_strand_id
1 'polypeptide(L)'
;MANNLSDYLDSIKICLKCDSAVKASVTRELRTHLEDKSQELRETGLSEDEANNIATESFGSPQLIAQQIYEVHSQGTWQEAFFAALPHLLVALLTSLLLRWGSILKLVQGRR
;
A
#
# COMPACT_ATOMS: atom_id res chain seq x y z
N MET A 1 -14.22 25.35 13.49
CA MET A 1 -15.26 24.34 13.72
C MET A 1 -15.16 23.33 12.59
N ALA A 2 -14.14 22.47 12.68
CA ALA A 2 -13.85 21.38 11.74
C ALA A 2 -13.49 20.10 12.52
N ASN A 3 -13.84 20.06 13.82
CA ASN A 3 -13.31 19.10 14.77
C ASN A 3 -13.60 17.67 14.33
N ASN A 4 -14.83 17.35 13.90
CA ASN A 4 -15.15 15.97 13.52
C ASN A 4 -14.32 15.48 12.32
N LEU A 5 -14.10 16.32 11.32
CA LEU A 5 -13.32 15.96 10.14
C LEU A 5 -11.82 15.88 10.45
N SER A 6 -11.28 16.86 11.18
CA SER A 6 -9.88 16.85 11.59
C SER A 6 -9.56 15.68 12.52
N ASP A 7 -10.45 15.42 13.48
CA ASP A 7 -10.30 14.35 14.48
C ASP A 7 -10.39 12.97 13.80
N TYR A 8 -11.25 12.84 12.79
CA TYR A 8 -11.32 11.65 11.94
C TYR A 8 -10.02 11.42 11.15
N LEU A 9 -9.52 12.45 10.48
CA LEU A 9 -8.27 12.37 9.71
C LEU A 9 -7.05 12.11 10.61
N ASP A 10 -6.99 12.70 11.79
CA ASP A 10 -5.94 12.46 12.76
C ASP A 10 -6.00 11.04 13.32
N SER A 11 -7.21 10.51 13.54
CA SER A 11 -7.40 9.09 13.89
C SER A 11 -6.87 8.16 12.79
N ILE A 12 -7.14 8.47 11.52
CA ILE A 12 -6.59 7.73 10.37
C ILE A 12 -5.06 7.79 10.35
N LYS A 13 -4.45 8.98 10.54
CA LYS A 13 -2.99 9.13 10.57
C LYS A 13 -2.32 8.29 11.64
N ILE A 14 -2.93 8.22 12.84
CA ILE A 14 -2.44 7.42 13.97
C ILE A 14 -2.49 5.93 13.63
N CYS A 15 -3.56 5.48 12.95
CA CYS A 15 -3.73 4.09 12.59
C CYS A 15 -2.89 3.64 11.37
N LEU A 16 -2.54 4.54 10.46
CA LEU A 16 -1.72 4.20 9.29
C LEU A 16 -0.30 3.79 9.72
N LYS A 17 0.16 2.64 9.25
CA LYS A 17 1.53 2.12 9.46
C LYS A 17 2.40 2.20 8.19
N CYS A 18 2.27 3.27 7.42
CA CYS A 18 3.05 3.50 6.18
C CYS A 18 4.17 4.54 6.36
N ASP A 19 5.00 4.69 5.33
CA ASP A 19 5.98 5.76 5.21
C ASP A 19 5.33 7.15 5.37
N SER A 20 6.09 8.12 5.88
CA SER A 20 5.59 9.47 6.17
C SER A 20 5.09 10.21 4.91
N ALA A 21 5.72 9.97 3.75
CA ALA A 21 5.30 10.56 2.48
C ALA A 21 3.96 9.98 2.01
N VAL A 22 3.78 8.66 2.15
CA VAL A 22 2.51 7.98 1.83
C VAL A 22 1.41 8.46 2.75
N LYS A 23 1.67 8.54 4.07
CA LYS A 23 0.72 9.07 5.06
C LYS A 23 0.25 10.49 4.71
N ALA A 24 1.18 11.37 4.37
CA ALA A 24 0.86 12.75 4.02
C ALA A 24 0.02 12.85 2.74
N SER A 25 0.36 12.06 1.72
CA SER A 25 -0.39 12.02 0.46
C SER A 25 -1.81 11.49 0.66
N VAL A 26 -1.95 10.35 1.34
CA VAL A 26 -3.22 9.70 1.65
C VAL A 26 -4.12 10.61 2.47
N THR A 27 -3.58 11.25 3.51
CA THR A 27 -4.38 12.18 4.35
C THR A 27 -4.88 13.35 3.53
N ARG A 28 -4.04 13.91 2.65
CA ARG A 28 -4.43 15.04 1.80
C ARG A 28 -5.59 14.65 0.87
N GLU A 29 -5.51 13.48 0.26
CA GLU A 29 -6.53 12.96 -0.65
C GLU A 29 -7.85 12.68 0.07
N LEU A 30 -7.79 11.97 1.21
CA LEU A 30 -8.95 11.74 2.08
C LEU A 30 -9.62 13.04 2.51
N ARG A 31 -8.82 14.04 2.90
CA ARG A 31 -9.32 15.35 3.28
C ARG A 31 -10.07 16.01 2.14
N THR A 32 -9.48 16.07 0.94
CA THR A 32 -10.13 16.65 -0.23
C THR A 32 -11.44 15.93 -0.56
N HIS A 33 -11.45 14.59 -0.54
CA HIS A 33 -12.67 13.85 -0.84
C HIS A 33 -13.78 14.06 0.20
N LEU A 34 -13.44 14.13 1.48
CA LEU A 34 -14.40 14.40 2.55
C LEU A 34 -14.89 15.86 2.53
N GLU A 35 -14.02 16.81 2.20
CA GLU A 35 -14.38 18.22 1.98
C GLU A 35 -15.35 18.36 0.80
N ASP A 36 -15.07 17.70 -0.33
CA ASP A 36 -15.94 17.66 -1.50
C ASP A 36 -17.32 17.06 -1.16
N LYS A 37 -17.34 15.92 -0.44
CA LYS A 37 -18.59 15.27 0.01
C LYS A 37 -19.38 16.13 0.98
N SER A 38 -18.71 16.77 1.94
CA SER A 38 -19.34 17.70 2.87
C SER A 38 -19.94 18.89 2.12
N GLN A 39 -19.24 19.42 1.10
CA GLN A 39 -19.76 20.49 0.27
C GLN A 39 -21.00 20.06 -0.52
N GLU A 40 -21.00 18.89 -1.16
CA GLU A 40 -22.19 18.33 -1.83
C GLU A 40 -23.38 18.23 -0.86
N LEU A 41 -23.15 17.75 0.37
CA LEU A 41 -24.19 17.63 1.40
C LEU A 41 -24.70 19.01 1.85
N ARG A 42 -23.83 20.01 1.96
CA ARG A 42 -24.24 21.39 2.26
C ARG A 42 -25.09 22.00 1.15
N GLU A 43 -24.79 21.70 -0.11
CA GLU A 43 -25.59 22.13 -1.26
C GLU A 43 -27.01 21.55 -1.25
N THR A 44 -27.21 20.40 -0.57
CA THR A 44 -28.55 19.83 -0.32
C THR A 44 -29.31 20.49 0.84
N GLY A 45 -28.71 21.48 1.52
CA GLY A 45 -29.33 22.26 2.60
C GLY A 45 -28.94 21.83 4.01
N LEU A 46 -27.97 20.92 4.18
CA LEU A 46 -27.47 20.49 5.48
C LEU A 46 -26.52 21.53 6.10
N SER A 47 -26.50 21.58 7.42
CA SER A 47 -25.54 22.41 8.16
C SER A 47 -24.10 21.85 8.02
N GLU A 48 -23.09 22.70 8.21
CA GLU A 48 -21.69 22.29 8.06
C GLU A 48 -21.30 21.13 8.99
N ASP A 49 -21.72 21.18 10.25
CA ASP A 49 -21.43 20.12 11.23
C ASP A 49 -22.10 18.80 10.87
N GLU A 50 -23.34 18.86 10.37
CA GLU A 50 -24.15 17.69 10.01
C GLU A 50 -23.66 17.07 8.70
N ALA A 51 -23.27 17.89 7.72
CA ALA A 51 -22.63 17.46 6.49
C ALA A 51 -21.28 16.78 6.76
N ASN A 52 -20.44 17.36 7.64
CA ASN A 52 -19.18 16.76 8.04
C ASN A 52 -19.38 15.43 8.76
N ASN A 53 -20.37 15.35 9.66
CA ASN A 53 -20.66 14.10 10.38
C ASN A 53 -21.09 13.00 9.40
N ILE A 54 -22.05 13.29 8.52
CA ILE A 54 -22.54 12.35 7.51
C ILE A 54 -21.41 11.93 6.55
N ALA A 55 -20.54 12.87 6.14
CA ALA A 55 -19.38 12.56 5.30
C ALA A 55 -18.43 11.57 6.01
N THR A 56 -18.10 11.80 7.28
CA THR A 56 -17.23 10.88 8.04
C THR A 56 -17.90 9.53 8.33
N GLU A 57 -19.20 9.51 8.64
CA GLU A 57 -19.97 8.28 8.86
C GLU A 57 -20.06 7.44 7.57
N SER A 58 -20.21 8.08 6.41
CA SER A 58 -20.25 7.40 5.11
C SER A 58 -18.94 6.67 4.78
N PHE A 59 -17.80 7.18 5.28
CA PHE A 59 -16.50 6.53 5.15
C PHE A 59 -16.32 5.36 6.12
N GLY A 60 -17.06 5.33 7.23
CA GLY A 60 -16.96 4.27 8.23
C GLY A 60 -15.75 4.44 9.16
N SER A 61 -15.35 3.35 9.83
CA SER A 61 -14.40 3.47 10.94
C SER A 61 -12.97 3.84 10.47
N PRO A 62 -12.30 4.80 11.14
CA PRO A 62 -10.93 5.20 10.81
C PRO A 62 -9.95 4.03 10.76
N GLN A 63 -10.14 3.04 11.63
CA GLN A 63 -9.29 1.86 11.75
C GLN A 63 -9.41 0.95 10.52
N LEU A 64 -10.63 0.70 10.04
CA LEU A 64 -10.84 -0.14 8.85
C LEU A 64 -10.34 0.55 7.59
N ILE A 65 -10.54 1.86 7.47
CA ILE A 65 -10.03 2.63 6.33
C ILE A 65 -8.50 2.68 6.33
N ALA A 66 -7.88 2.94 7.48
CA ALA A 66 -6.43 2.89 7.61
C ALA A 66 -5.85 1.50 7.29
N GLN A 67 -6.55 0.42 7.67
CA GLN A 67 -6.14 -0.95 7.33
C GLN A 67 -6.24 -1.23 5.83
N GLN A 68 -7.35 -0.86 5.18
CA GLN A 68 -7.52 -1.07 3.73
C GLN A 68 -6.50 -0.28 2.92
N ILE A 69 -6.25 0.97 3.31
CA ILE A 69 -5.20 1.80 2.70
C ILE A 69 -3.83 1.16 2.93
N TYR A 70 -3.57 0.68 4.15
CA TYR A 70 -2.35 -0.05 4.44
C TYR A 70 -2.21 -1.27 3.54
N GLU A 71 -3.22 -2.12 3.38
CA GLU A 71 -3.15 -3.32 2.54
C GLU A 71 -2.85 -3.02 1.07
N VAL A 72 -3.43 -1.94 0.52
CA VAL A 72 -3.17 -1.50 -0.86
C VAL A 72 -1.77 -0.91 -1.01
N HIS A 73 -1.31 -0.12 -0.05
CA HIS A 73 0.03 0.48 -0.07
C HIS A 73 1.15 -0.44 0.42
N SER A 74 0.82 -1.49 1.18
CA SER A 74 1.75 -2.50 1.70
C SER A 74 1.96 -3.65 0.73
N GLN A 75 1.58 -3.50 -0.54
CA GLN A 75 2.05 -4.37 -1.63
C GLN A 75 3.59 -4.37 -1.80
N GLY A 76 4.33 -3.75 -0.88
CA GLY A 76 5.74 -4.01 -0.59
C GLY A 76 6.06 -5.45 -0.15
N THR A 77 5.08 -6.33 0.13
CA THR A 77 5.34 -7.78 0.18
C THR A 77 5.89 -8.34 -1.14
N TRP A 78 5.77 -7.62 -2.27
CA TRP A 78 6.44 -8.01 -3.50
C TRP A 78 7.96 -7.88 -3.43
N GLN A 79 8.51 -6.89 -2.70
CA GLN A 79 9.95 -6.80 -2.47
C GLN A 79 10.43 -7.97 -1.60
N GLU A 80 9.68 -8.31 -0.55
CA GLU A 80 9.96 -9.49 0.28
C GLU A 80 9.83 -10.79 -0.52
N ALA A 81 8.81 -10.92 -1.36
CA ALA A 81 8.63 -12.07 -2.25
C ALA A 81 9.75 -12.17 -3.31
N PHE A 82 10.22 -11.04 -3.82
CA PHE A 82 11.36 -10.96 -4.73
C PHE A 82 12.66 -11.38 -4.03
N PHE A 83 12.93 -10.86 -2.83
CA PHE A 83 14.08 -11.25 -2.02
C PHE A 83 14.00 -12.72 -1.55
N ALA A 84 12.80 -13.24 -1.28
CA ALA A 84 12.57 -14.64 -0.95
C ALA A 84 12.80 -15.57 -2.15
N ALA A 85 12.49 -15.12 -3.38
CA ALA A 85 12.75 -15.87 -4.60
C ALA A 85 14.21 -15.77 -5.08
N LEU A 86 14.94 -14.72 -4.69
CA LEU A 86 16.34 -14.46 -5.07
C LEU A 86 17.30 -15.64 -4.80
N PRO A 87 17.32 -16.28 -3.61
CA PRO A 87 18.21 -17.42 -3.37
C PRO A 87 17.91 -18.61 -4.28
N HIS A 88 16.64 -18.86 -4.62
CA HIS A 88 16.27 -19.94 -5.54
C HIS A 88 16.73 -19.67 -6.98
N LEU A 89 16.65 -18.42 -7.44
CA LEU A 89 17.14 -18.01 -8.76
C LEU A 89 18.67 -18.14 -8.85
N LEU A 90 19.40 -17.77 -7.79
CA LEU A 90 20.85 -17.92 -7.73
C LEU A 90 21.28 -19.38 -7.77
N VAL A 91 20.60 -20.26 -7.02
CA VAL A 91 20.87 -21.70 -7.05
C VAL A 91 20.60 -22.28 -8.44
N ALA A 92 19.46 -21.96 -9.05
CA ALA A 92 19.13 -22.43 -10.40
C ALA A 92 20.18 -21.98 -11.44
N LEU A 93 20.64 -20.73 -11.35
CA LEU A 93 21.68 -20.20 -12.23
C LEU A 93 23.02 -20.94 -12.04
N LEU A 94 23.45 -21.13 -10.79
CA LEU A 94 24.67 -21.87 -10.45
C LEU A 94 24.61 -23.32 -10.94
N THR A 95 23.49 -24.01 -10.72
CA THR A 95 23.30 -25.39 -11.19
C THR A 95 23.32 -25.47 -12.72
N SER A 96 22.70 -24.53 -13.42
CA SER A 96 22.72 -24.48 -14.89
C SER A 96 24.15 -24.30 -15.42
N LEU A 97 24.97 -23.48 -14.77
CA LEU A 97 26.36 -23.24 -15.14
C LEU A 97 27.25 -24.46 -14.85
N LEU A 98 27.04 -25.13 -13.71
CA LEU A 98 27.71 -26.37 -13.34
C LEU A 98 27.40 -27.51 -14.33
N LEU A 99 26.13 -27.66 -14.73
CA LEU A 99 25.72 -28.68 -15.71
C LEU A 99 26.29 -28.41 -17.11
N ARG A 100 26.36 -27.12 -17.53
CA ARG A 100 27.02 -26.72 -18.77
C ARG A 100 28.51 -27.00 -18.74
N TRP A 101 29.19 -26.76 -17.63
CA TRP A 101 30.60 -27.09 -17.48
C TRP A 101 30.85 -28.60 -17.51
N GLY A 102 30.04 -29.38 -16.81
CA GLY A 102 30.14 -30.84 -16.79
C GLY A 102 29.92 -31.49 -18.17
N SER A 103 29.03 -30.93 -18.98
CA SER A 103 28.81 -31.39 -20.37
C SER A 103 29.98 -31.04 -21.30
N ILE A 104 30.59 -29.86 -21.15
CA ILE A 104 31.81 -29.47 -21.88
C ILE A 104 32.99 -30.38 -21.50
N LEU A 105 33.17 -30.69 -20.21
CA LEU A 105 34.24 -31.59 -19.76
C LEU A 105 34.09 -33.00 -20.34
N LYS A 106 32.86 -33.52 -20.41
CA LYS A 106 32.56 -34.81 -21.05
C LYS A 106 32.85 -34.81 -22.56
N LEU A 107 32.57 -33.71 -23.25
CA LEU A 107 32.91 -33.53 -24.68
C LEU A 107 34.43 -33.40 -24.93
N VAL A 108 35.18 -32.86 -23.97
CA VAL A 108 36.65 -32.73 -24.05
C VAL A 108 37.34 -34.07 -23.72
N GLN A 109 36.82 -34.85 -22.77
CA GLN A 109 37.36 -36.18 -22.45
C GLN A 109 36.95 -37.25 -23.47
N GLY A 110 35.77 -37.15 -24.09
CA GLY A 110 35.33 -38.06 -25.16
C GLY A 110 35.93 -37.78 -26.55
N ARG A 111 36.84 -36.81 -26.67
CA ARG A 111 37.59 -36.49 -27.90
C ARG A 111 39.08 -36.88 -27.84
N ARG A 112 39.51 -37.60 -26.79
CA ARG A 112 40.82 -38.27 -26.74
C ARG A 112 40.68 -39.75 -27.00
#